data_AF-A0A0M8YJI9-F1
#
_entry.id   AF-A0A0M8YJI9-F1
#
_cell.length_a   1.000
_cell.length_b   1.000
_cell.length_c   1.000
_cell.angle_alpha   90.00
_cell.angle_beta   90.00
_cell.angle_gamma   90.00
#
_symmetry.space_group_name_H-M   'P 1'
#
loop_
_entity.id
_entity.type
_entity.pdbx_description
1 polymer ?
#
loop_
_entity_poly.entity_id
_entity_poly.type
_entity_poly.pdbx_seq_one_letter_code
_entity_poly.pdbx_strand_id
1 'polypeptide(L)'
;MTDATDSVPGTDPDRAGFTSAPTAARDQPVLVAGITDTMTDLVGAIGRHVPAHLLPARRIRTKDRIVKRAISTYNARGPAIDRTTYKATINTNMLTSSP
;
A
#
# COMPACT_ATOMS: atom_id res chain seq x y z
N MET A 1 3.99 4.37 8.34
CA MET A 1 3.85 4.10 6.88
C MET A 1 4.37 5.27 6.08
N THR A 2 3.94 6.50 6.38
CA THR A 2 4.46 7.73 5.76
C THR A 2 5.99 7.84 5.79
N ASP A 3 6.62 7.76 6.97
CA ASP A 3 8.10 7.86 7.05
C ASP A 3 8.82 6.77 6.25
N ALA A 4 8.23 5.57 6.17
CA ALA A 4 8.77 4.47 5.39
C ALA A 4 8.68 4.73 3.89
N THR A 5 7.56 5.26 3.41
CA THR A 5 7.34 5.56 1.98
C THR A 5 8.11 6.79 1.55
N ASP A 6 8.20 7.80 2.42
CA ASP A 6 8.93 9.04 2.15
C ASP A 6 10.45 8.82 2.16
N SER A 7 10.92 7.76 2.82
CA SER A 7 12.34 7.36 2.80
C SER A 7 12.83 6.91 1.42
N VAL A 8 11.93 6.53 0.50
CA VAL A 8 12.27 6.07 -0.86
C VAL A 8 11.54 6.94 -1.90
N PRO A 9 12.24 7.87 -2.58
CA PRO A 9 11.64 8.76 -3.56
C PRO A 9 10.87 8.02 -4.66
N GLY A 10 9.67 8.51 -4.98
CA GLY A 10 8.81 7.92 -6.01
C GLY A 10 8.03 6.67 -5.55
N THR A 11 8.11 6.29 -4.27
CA THR A 11 7.27 5.22 -3.73
C THR A 11 5.84 5.69 -3.62
N ASP A 12 4.92 4.93 -4.22
CA ASP A 12 3.48 5.16 -4.06
C ASP A 12 3.04 4.74 -2.65
N PRO A 13 2.65 5.67 -1.76
CA PRO A 13 2.34 5.35 -0.36
C PRO A 13 1.12 4.43 -0.24
N ASP A 14 0.27 4.41 -1.25
CA ASP A 14 -0.92 3.58 -1.33
C ASP A 14 -0.62 2.07 -1.44
N ARG A 15 0.61 1.73 -1.85
CA ARG A 15 1.11 0.34 -1.97
C ARG A 15 1.69 -0.18 -0.65
N ALA A 16 1.91 0.69 0.32
CA ALA A 16 2.49 0.31 1.59
C ALA A 16 1.41 -0.39 2.44
N GLY A 17 1.43 -1.73 2.41
CA GLY A 17 0.42 -2.55 3.08
C GLY A 17 0.60 -2.54 4.60
N PHE A 18 -0.47 -2.24 5.34
CA PHE A 18 -0.42 -2.15 6.81
C PHE A 18 0.18 -3.39 7.47
N THR A 19 -0.08 -4.59 6.97
CA THR A 19 0.38 -5.87 7.55
C THR A 19 1.89 -6.09 7.48
N SER A 20 2.60 -5.43 6.56
CA SER A 20 4.07 -5.56 6.43
C SER A 20 4.79 -5.04 7.68
N ALA A 21 4.32 -3.92 8.25
CA ALA A 21 4.92 -3.29 9.42
C ALA A 21 4.81 -4.13 10.71
N PRO A 22 3.63 -4.62 11.15
CA PRO A 22 3.52 -5.44 12.34
C PRO A 22 4.14 -6.83 12.18
N THR A 23 4.26 -7.36 10.96
CA THR A 23 5.05 -8.59 10.73
C THR A 23 6.53 -8.31 10.98
N ALA A 24 7.09 -7.27 10.35
CA ALA A 24 8.50 -6.88 10.56
C ALA A 24 8.80 -6.53 12.04
N ALA A 25 7.85 -5.87 12.72
CA ALA A 25 7.98 -5.55 14.14
C ALA A 25 8.00 -6.78 15.04
N ARG A 26 7.30 -7.86 14.66
CA ARG A 26 7.35 -9.14 15.40
C ARG A 26 8.66 -9.88 15.19
N ASP A 27 9.22 -9.79 13.99
CA ASP A 27 10.48 -10.48 13.67
C ASP A 27 11.67 -9.87 14.42
N GLN A 28 11.64 -8.57 14.72
CA GLN A 28 12.70 -7.89 15.48
C GLN A 28 13.04 -8.56 16.83
N PRO A 29 12.10 -8.71 17.79
CA PRO A 29 12.39 -9.39 19.04
C PRO A 29 12.65 -10.89 18.87
N VAL A 30 12.00 -11.55 17.90
CA VAL A 30 12.18 -12.99 17.64
C VAL A 30 13.59 -13.30 17.16
N LEU A 31 14.14 -12.47 16.29
CA LEU A 31 15.48 -12.62 15.73
C LEU A 31 16.56 -11.91 16.55
N VAL A 32 16.18 -11.26 17.67
CA VAL A 32 17.07 -10.37 18.44
C VAL A 32 17.69 -9.29 17.52
N ALA A 33 16.93 -8.84 16.52
CA ALA A 33 17.35 -7.85 15.54
C ALA A 33 16.84 -6.45 15.92
N GLY A 34 17.70 -5.43 15.81
CA GLY A 34 17.33 -4.05 16.10
C GLY A 34 17.28 -3.67 17.58
N ILE A 35 17.79 -4.54 18.46
CA ILE A 35 18.05 -4.20 19.87
C ILE A 35 19.41 -3.50 19.92
N THR A 36 19.39 -2.17 19.86
CA THR A 36 20.58 -1.32 19.95
C THR A 36 20.39 -0.29 21.04
N ASP A 37 21.46 0.00 21.78
CA ASP A 37 21.46 0.99 22.87
C ASP A 37 21.42 2.45 22.36
N THR A 38 21.50 2.62 21.04
CA THR A 38 21.49 3.91 20.35
C THR A 38 20.13 4.25 19.78
N MET A 39 19.80 5.56 19.80
CA MET A 39 18.64 6.11 19.09
C MET A 39 18.64 5.67 17.63
N THR A 40 17.58 4.95 17.24
CA THR A 40 17.37 4.53 15.86
C THR A 40 16.73 5.67 15.07
N ASP A 41 17.03 5.76 13.77
CA ASP A 41 16.41 6.73 12.87
C ASP A 41 14.88 6.52 12.78
N LEU A 42 14.15 7.58 12.39
CA LEU A 42 12.68 7.57 12.33
C LEU A 42 12.13 6.46 11.42
N VAL A 43 12.87 6.11 10.37
CA VAL A 43 12.51 5.01 9.45
C VAL A 43 12.72 3.66 10.15
N GLY A 44 13.87 3.46 10.80
CA GLY A 44 14.19 2.24 11.52
C GLY A 44 14.17 0.98 10.66
N ALA A 45 14.35 -0.17 11.30
CA ALA A 45 14.33 -1.45 10.61
C ALA A 45 12.92 -1.81 10.06
N ILE A 46 11.85 -1.40 10.76
CA ILE A 46 10.46 -1.61 10.28
C ILE A 46 10.22 -0.80 9.01
N GLY A 47 10.57 0.49 8.99
CA GLY A 47 10.35 1.36 7.85
C GLY A 47 11.17 0.97 6.63
N ARG A 48 12.33 0.32 6.80
CA ARG A 48 13.09 -0.27 5.67
C ARG A 48 12.45 -1.55 5.13
N HIS A 49 11.74 -2.30 5.97
CA HIS A 49 11.09 -3.55 5.57
C HIS A 49 9.83 -3.31 4.71
N VAL A 50 9.17 -2.16 4.90
CA VAL A 50 7.93 -1.81 4.19
C VAL A 50 8.15 -1.63 2.67
N PRO A 51 9.12 -0.82 2.18
CA PRO A 51 9.40 -0.69 0.75
C PRO A 51 9.83 -2.01 0.09
N ALA A 52 10.45 -2.92 0.84
CA ALA A 52 10.83 -4.24 0.33
C ALA A 52 9.61 -5.16 0.09
N HIS A 53 8.46 -4.88 0.70
CA HIS A 53 7.26 -5.71 0.67
C HIS A 53 6.02 -4.93 0.20
N LEU A 54 6.20 -4.03 -0.77
CA LEU A 54 5.10 -3.27 -1.34
C LEU A 54 4.07 -4.19 -2.00
N LEU A 55 2.80 -3.86 -1.80
CA LEU A 55 1.70 -4.51 -2.50
C LEU A 55 1.84 -4.28 -4.01
N PRO A 56 1.25 -5.16 -4.84
CA PRO A 56 1.14 -4.91 -6.27
C PRO A 56 0.54 -3.54 -6.54
N ALA A 57 0.93 -2.93 -7.67
CA ALA A 57 0.38 -1.66 -8.09
C ALA A 57 -1.16 -1.72 -8.09
N ARG A 58 -1.79 -0.70 -7.51
CA ARG A 58 -3.24 -0.65 -7.38
C ARG A 58 -3.85 -0.61 -8.79
N ARG A 59 -4.90 -1.41 -9.03
CA ARG A 59 -5.57 -1.42 -10.34
C ARG A 59 -6.14 -0.05 -10.66
N ILE A 60 -6.10 0.32 -11.94
CA ILE A 60 -6.69 1.55 -12.44
C ILE A 60 -8.16 1.62 -12.02
N ARG A 61 -8.55 2.75 -11.42
CA ARG A 61 -9.91 2.99 -10.97
C ARG A 61 -10.58 3.95 -11.95
N THR A 62 -11.64 3.48 -12.58
CA THR A 62 -12.38 4.24 -13.61
C THR A 62 -13.58 4.99 -13.06
N LYS A 63 -13.93 4.79 -11.78
CA LYS A 63 -15.10 5.40 -11.14
C LYS A 63 -14.86 5.64 -9.67
N ASP A 64 -15.61 6.57 -9.11
CA ASP A 64 -15.58 6.80 -7.66
C ASP A 64 -16.22 5.69 -6.84
N ARG A 65 -15.75 5.57 -5.59
CA ARG A 65 -16.35 4.70 -4.58
C ARG A 65 -17.72 5.28 -4.23
N ILE A 66 -18.75 4.64 -4.74
CA ILE A 66 -20.15 4.93 -4.42
C ILE A 66 -20.69 3.76 -3.62
N VAL A 67 -21.34 4.05 -2.50
CA VAL A 67 -21.90 3.02 -1.62
C VAL A 67 -23.42 2.98 -1.78
N LYS A 68 -24.01 1.79 -1.58
CA LYS A 68 -25.47 1.60 -1.69
C LYS A 68 -26.25 2.22 -0.53
N ARG A 69 -25.65 2.33 0.66
CA ARG A 69 -26.26 2.91 1.87
C ARG A 69 -25.61 4.25 2.23
N ALA A 70 -26.43 5.24 2.56
CA ALA A 70 -26.02 6.60 2.95
C ALA A 70 -25.38 6.75 4.33
N ILE A 71 -25.10 5.64 5.01
CA ILE A 71 -24.52 5.60 6.37
C ILE A 71 -23.00 5.36 6.30
N SER A 72 -22.43 5.24 5.10
CA SER A 72 -21.01 4.99 4.88
C SER A 72 -20.23 6.29 4.70
N THR A 73 -18.90 6.24 4.90
CA THR A 73 -17.94 7.30 4.62
C THR A 73 -17.97 7.81 3.17
N TYR A 74 -18.58 7.06 2.25
CA TYR A 74 -18.72 7.44 0.85
C TYR A 74 -20.15 7.85 0.52
N ASN A 75 -20.28 8.82 -0.39
CA ASN A 75 -21.57 9.31 -0.85
C ASN A 75 -22.45 8.15 -1.36
N ALA A 76 -23.70 8.17 -0.92
CA ALA A 76 -24.73 7.33 -1.52
C ALA A 76 -24.92 7.71 -2.98
N ARG A 77 -25.39 6.74 -3.78
CA ARG A 77 -25.68 6.96 -5.19
C ARG A 77 -26.80 7.99 -5.35
N GLY A 78 -26.44 9.24 -5.62
CA GLY A 78 -27.35 10.35 -5.88
C GLY A 78 -27.77 10.46 -7.36
N PRO A 79 -28.59 11.46 -7.72
CA PRO A 79 -29.04 11.69 -9.09
C PRO A 79 -27.93 12.20 -10.03
N ALA A 80 -26.92 12.91 -9.50
CA ALA A 80 -25.76 13.40 -10.22
C ALA A 80 -24.68 12.30 -10.30
N ILE A 81 -24.89 11.29 -11.14
CA ILE A 81 -23.94 10.20 -11.35
C ILE A 81 -23.06 10.54 -12.55
N ASP A 82 -21.75 10.48 -12.37
CA ASP A 82 -20.82 10.51 -13.51
C ASP A 82 -21.05 9.27 -14.41
N ARG A 83 -21.54 9.53 -15.62
CA ARG A 83 -21.80 8.53 -16.67
C ARG A 83 -20.71 8.49 -17.73
N THR A 84 -19.67 9.30 -17.60
CA THR A 84 -18.55 9.27 -18.53
C THR A 84 -17.89 7.89 -18.50
N THR A 85 -17.48 7.45 -19.68
CA THR A 85 -16.76 6.18 -19.85
C THR A 85 -15.31 6.52 -20.10
N TYR A 86 -14.46 6.23 -19.12
CA TYR A 86 -13.01 6.42 -19.23
C TYR A 86 -12.37 5.16 -19.82
N LYS A 87 -11.49 5.32 -20.81
CA LYS A 87 -10.64 4.23 -21.29
C LYS A 87 -9.66 3.83 -20.18
N ALA A 88 -9.58 2.54 -19.90
CA ALA A 88 -8.62 1.97 -18.97
C ALA A 88 -7.83 0.87 -19.67
N THR A 89 -6.50 0.93 -19.54
CA THR A 89 -5.59 -0.08 -20.08
C THR A 89 -5.05 -0.91 -18.92
N ILE A 90 -5.18 -2.23 -19.03
CA ILE A 90 -4.62 -3.19 -18.06
C ILE A 90 -3.59 -4.01 -18.80
N ASN A 91 -2.33 -3.95 -18.35
CA ASN A 91 -1.25 -4.77 -18.87
C ASN A 91 -1.10 -6.01 -17.99
N THR A 92 -1.02 -7.19 -18.61
CA THR A 92 -0.82 -8.47 -17.91
C THR A 92 0.37 -9.17 -18.54
N ASN A 93 1.42 -9.41 -17.74
CA ASN A 93 2.59 -10.16 -18.19
C ASN A 93 2.50 -11.59 -17.66
N MET A 94 2.55 -12.57 -18.55
CA MET A 94 2.67 -13.98 -18.17
C MET A 94 4.15 -14.33 -18.03
N LEU A 95 4.57 -14.66 -16.81
CA LEU A 95 5.92 -15.15 -16.56
C LEU A 95 5.93 -16.67 -16.80
N THR A 96 6.65 -17.11 -17.82
CA THR A 96 6.92 -18.54 -18.00
C THR A 96 8.09 -18.92 -17.12
N SER A 97 7.90 -19.84 -16.17
CA SER A 97 9.02 -20.48 -15.48
C SER A 97 9.75 -21.34 -16.51
N SER A 98 10.93 -20.90 -16.95
CA SER A 98 11.83 -21.79 -17.67
C SER A 98 12.34 -22.85 -16.67
N PRO A 99 12.44 -24.12 -17.08
CA PRO A 99 12.96 -25.20 -16.23
C PRO A 99 14.43 -24.96 -15.83
#